data_AF-A0A9E5FT84-F1
#
_entry.id   AF-A0A9E5FT84-F1
#
_cell.length_a   1.000
_cell.length_b   1.000
_cell.length_c   1.000
_cell.angle_alpha   90.00
_cell.angle_beta   90.00
_cell.angle_gamma   90.00
#
_symmetry.space_group_name_H-M   'P 1'
#
loop_
_entity.id
_entity.type
_entity.pdbx_description
1 polymer ?
#
loop_
_entity_poly.entity_id
_entity_poly.type
_entity_poly.pdbx_seq_one_letter_code
_entity_poly.pdbx_strand_id
1 'polypeptide(L)'
;MNLNSHISEEHRNGDSVHFVGLPPALKSSITDTKHYFQALDNFFKVFAIRQGEHVLMLTDPLLDPRVVDAITGLVRARGASLSLYMAATTTLPCVPEEVQPLIKKADFVVSTWFCSIEDPFNVAMRKAGQRWVKITYFRDLDLLMTPQARFPIELVGEILRATEKLIPKDRDFELHFSDDRGTDLRIPYTKEMRIAMFSGNRWRGKMFADEPGCYVHYLPTHGPNFWDSTAMKSDPNAQIDINGVLYPQWAIGFSRPFLEKIAVVFKKNLVVEVTGESEDARILREMLLGGKIIEGGGCGFNPKAPRYSVYPAGSNSPGALHFGVDLAKPSNYIRRVMPNWEEPPVHQDLILFDATVKAGEITIVDKGFLMALRDPNVIEQASRYGDPVELLEGFV
;
A
#
# COMPACT_ATOMS: atom_id res chain seq x y z
N MET A 1 61.86 22.87 23.78
CA MET A 1 62.00 24.21 23.16
C MET A 1 61.14 24.19 21.92
N ASN A 2 59.87 24.56 22.06
CA ASN A 2 59.33 25.92 21.83
C ASN A 2 59.09 26.17 20.34
N LEU A 3 57.93 26.63 19.87
CA LEU A 3 56.59 26.89 20.41
C LEU A 3 55.78 27.43 19.20
N ASN A 4 54.48 27.13 19.15
CA ASN A 4 53.40 27.91 18.51
C ASN A 4 53.33 27.95 16.97
N SER A 5 52.16 27.91 16.32
CA SER A 5 50.76 28.04 16.78
C SER A 5 49.77 27.69 15.68
N HIS A 6 48.64 27.09 16.07
CA HIS A 6 47.27 27.23 15.55
C HIS A 6 47.03 27.46 14.05
N ILE A 7 46.45 26.45 13.39
CA ILE A 7 45.46 26.67 12.32
C ILE A 7 44.20 25.90 12.73
N SER A 8 43.11 26.65 12.81
CA SER A 8 41.77 26.29 13.26
C SER A 8 41.00 25.43 12.26
N GLU A 9 40.06 24.65 12.81
CA GLU A 9 38.89 24.13 12.11
C GLU A 9 38.16 25.24 11.35
N GLU A 10 37.87 25.03 10.07
CA GLU A 10 36.60 25.41 9.41
C GLU A 10 36.60 25.01 7.92
N HIS A 11 35.48 24.43 7.47
CA HIS A 11 35.02 24.35 6.08
C HIS A 11 35.75 23.40 5.10
N ARG A 12 35.44 22.10 5.18
CA ARG A 12 35.38 21.22 4.00
C ARG A 12 33.91 21.01 3.60
N ASN A 13 33.39 21.95 2.83
CA ASN A 13 32.21 21.76 1.99
C ASN A 13 32.39 22.67 0.77
N GLY A 14 32.32 22.09 -0.42
CA GLY A 14 32.57 22.80 -1.66
C GLY A 14 32.51 21.85 -2.83
N ASP A 15 31.37 21.18 -2.97
CA ASP A 15 30.96 20.46 -4.17
C ASP A 15 31.23 21.31 -5.41
N SER A 16 31.80 20.68 -6.44
CA SER A 16 31.93 21.25 -7.78
C SER A 16 30.54 21.51 -8.37
N VAL A 17 30.07 22.75 -8.31
CA VAL A 17 28.83 23.19 -8.96
C VAL A 17 29.11 23.44 -10.45
N HIS A 18 28.63 22.57 -11.32
CA HIS A 18 28.65 22.76 -12.77
C HIS A 18 27.27 23.20 -13.28
N PHE A 19 27.20 24.44 -13.81
CA PHE A 19 26.16 25.13 -14.63
C PHE A 19 24.76 25.27 -13.98
N VAL A 20 24.24 26.43 -13.51
CA VAL A 20 24.03 27.81 -14.01
C VAL A 20 23.20 27.92 -15.29
N GLY A 21 21.88 27.99 -15.11
CA GLY A 21 20.86 28.22 -16.14
C GLY A 21 19.47 27.74 -15.69
N LEU A 22 19.42 26.70 -14.86
CA LEU A 22 18.21 26.30 -14.16
C LEU A 22 17.97 27.27 -12.99
N PRO A 23 16.75 27.82 -12.82
CA PRO A 23 16.42 28.54 -11.61
C PRO A 23 16.68 27.61 -10.41
N PRO A 24 17.29 28.12 -9.32
CA PRO A 24 17.48 27.32 -8.13
C PRO A 24 16.13 26.78 -7.67
N ALA A 25 16.10 25.54 -7.20
CA ALA A 25 14.92 25.02 -6.54
C ALA A 25 14.46 26.02 -5.46
N LEU A 26 13.16 26.31 -5.40
CA LEU A 26 12.63 27.16 -4.34
C LEU A 26 13.04 26.57 -3.00
N LYS A 27 13.46 27.43 -2.07
CA LYS A 27 13.71 26.99 -0.69
C LYS A 27 12.45 26.32 -0.16
N SER A 28 12.59 25.15 0.46
CA SER A 28 11.43 24.37 0.94
C SER A 28 10.50 25.23 1.79
N SER A 29 11.06 26.08 2.65
CA SER A 29 10.33 27.06 3.49
C SER A 29 9.36 27.98 2.73
N ILE A 30 9.51 28.16 1.41
CA ILE A 30 8.61 28.94 0.55
C ILE A 30 7.40 28.11 0.10
N THR A 31 7.58 26.80 -0.11
CA THR A 31 6.55 25.92 -0.67
C THR A 31 5.93 24.96 0.35
N ASP A 32 6.59 24.74 1.49
CA ASP A 32 6.21 23.77 2.50
C ASP A 32 4.83 24.10 3.07
N THR A 33 4.53 25.38 3.29
CA THR A 33 3.21 25.80 3.77
C THR A 33 2.10 25.39 2.79
N LYS A 34 2.20 25.74 1.50
CA LYS A 34 1.15 25.38 0.54
C LYS A 34 0.99 23.87 0.39
N HIS A 35 2.10 23.12 0.38
CA HIS A 35 2.09 21.67 0.26
C HIS A 35 1.45 21.00 1.48
N TYR A 36 1.75 21.51 2.67
CA TYR A 36 1.17 21.03 3.92
C TYR A 36 -0.34 21.28 3.97
N PHE A 37 -0.81 22.46 3.57
CA PHE A 37 -2.25 22.73 3.50
C PHE A 37 -2.99 21.85 2.47
N GLN A 38 -2.35 21.49 1.35
CA GLN A 38 -2.91 20.50 0.41
C GLN A 38 -3.02 19.10 1.04
N ALA A 39 -1.99 18.65 1.76
CA ALA A 39 -2.02 17.38 2.46
C ALA A 39 -3.09 17.36 3.57
N LEU A 40 -3.25 18.47 4.30
CA LEU A 40 -4.30 18.63 5.30
C LEU A 40 -5.71 18.59 4.68
N ASP A 41 -5.94 19.21 3.52
CA ASP A 41 -7.23 19.12 2.82
C ASP A 41 -7.59 17.66 2.51
N ASN A 42 -6.64 16.89 1.95
CA ASN A 42 -6.81 15.46 1.73
C ASN A 42 -7.08 14.70 3.04
N PHE A 43 -6.30 14.96 4.10
CA PHE A 43 -6.49 14.36 5.42
C PHE A 43 -7.91 14.60 5.94
N PHE A 44 -8.41 15.83 5.87
CA PHE A 44 -9.76 16.16 6.34
C PHE A 44 -10.86 15.52 5.50
N LYS A 45 -10.70 15.50 4.17
CA LYS A 45 -11.67 14.88 3.24
C LYS A 45 -11.77 13.37 3.42
N VAL A 46 -10.64 12.67 3.56
CA VAL A 46 -10.60 11.21 3.73
C VAL A 46 -11.29 10.79 5.02
N PHE A 47 -10.99 11.48 6.13
CA PHE A 47 -11.57 11.13 7.42
C PHE A 47 -13.07 11.46 7.50
N ALA A 48 -13.52 12.54 6.86
CA ALA A 48 -14.94 12.87 6.76
C ALA A 48 -15.73 12.73 8.10
N ILE A 49 -15.09 13.07 9.24
CA ILE A 49 -15.70 12.99 10.57
C ILE A 49 -16.83 14.02 10.66
N ARG A 50 -17.98 13.60 11.20
CA ARG A 50 -19.20 14.40 11.29
C ARG A 50 -19.46 14.83 12.72
N GLN A 51 -20.24 15.91 12.86
CA GLN A 51 -20.64 16.41 14.16
C GLN A 51 -21.43 15.37 14.95
N GLY A 52 -21.14 15.26 16.24
CA GLY A 52 -21.82 14.36 17.17
C GLY A 52 -21.35 12.91 17.13
N GLU A 53 -20.48 12.52 16.19
CA GLU A 53 -19.99 11.14 16.12
C GLU A 53 -19.12 10.76 17.31
N HIS A 54 -19.20 9.48 17.69
CA HIS A 54 -18.23 8.84 18.55
C HIS A 54 -17.14 8.18 17.72
N VAL A 55 -15.96 8.82 17.70
CA VAL A 55 -14.76 8.29 17.05
C VAL A 55 -14.02 7.36 18.01
N LEU A 56 -13.61 6.19 17.53
CA LEU A 56 -12.71 5.30 18.24
C LEU A 56 -11.38 5.19 17.49
N MET A 57 -10.28 5.45 18.17
CA MET A 57 -8.95 5.11 17.68
C MET A 57 -8.49 3.78 18.28
N LEU A 58 -8.25 2.80 17.41
CA LEU A 58 -7.60 1.53 17.71
C LEU A 58 -6.12 1.64 17.32
N THR A 59 -5.25 1.77 18.32
CA THR A 59 -3.83 2.11 18.16
C THR A 59 -2.92 1.03 18.71
N ASP A 60 -1.63 1.10 18.39
CA ASP A 60 -0.61 0.17 18.87
C ASP A 60 0.70 0.94 19.16
N PRO A 61 1.71 0.33 19.81
CA PRO A 61 2.89 1.02 20.30
C PRO A 61 3.80 1.65 19.22
N LEU A 62 3.63 1.34 17.93
CA LEU A 62 4.44 1.91 16.85
C LEU A 62 3.82 3.17 16.23
N LEU A 63 2.67 3.63 16.70
CA LEU A 63 2.05 4.85 16.19
C LEU A 63 2.71 6.09 16.79
N ASP A 64 3.09 7.05 15.94
CA ASP A 64 3.51 8.37 16.38
C ASP A 64 2.40 9.06 17.19
N PRO A 65 2.63 9.45 18.46
CA PRO A 65 1.64 10.16 19.27
C PRO A 65 1.10 11.43 18.61
N ARG A 66 1.88 12.11 17.76
CA ARG A 66 1.44 13.31 17.03
C ARG A 66 0.28 13.00 16.06
N VAL A 67 0.19 11.78 15.53
CA VAL A 67 -0.94 11.33 14.71
C VAL A 67 -2.22 11.25 15.55
N VAL A 68 -2.12 10.77 16.79
CA VAL A 68 -3.24 10.77 17.76
C VAL A 68 -3.69 12.19 18.05
N ASP A 69 -2.75 13.11 18.30
CA ASP A 69 -3.07 14.51 18.57
C ASP A 69 -3.74 15.20 17.37
N ALA A 70 -3.23 14.96 16.15
CA ALA A 70 -3.80 15.49 14.92
C ALA A 70 -5.25 15.01 14.68
N ILE A 71 -5.51 13.71 14.88
CA ILE A 71 -6.86 13.15 14.76
C ILE A 71 -7.75 13.69 15.89
N THR A 72 -7.25 13.78 17.12
CA THR A 72 -7.99 14.38 18.26
C THR A 72 -8.39 15.82 17.96
N GLY A 73 -7.48 16.61 17.38
CA GLY A 73 -7.75 17.98 16.93
C GLY A 73 -8.85 18.02 15.87
N LEU A 74 -8.78 17.15 14.86
CA LEU A 74 -9.81 17.04 13.82
C LEU A 74 -11.17 16.67 14.41
N VAL A 75 -11.23 15.66 15.29
CA VAL A 75 -12.47 15.22 15.96
C VAL A 75 -13.12 16.39 16.71
N ARG A 76 -12.34 17.12 17.52
CA ARG A 76 -12.83 18.27 18.29
C ARG A 76 -13.29 19.40 17.38
N ALA A 77 -12.54 19.70 16.32
CA ALA A 77 -12.91 20.73 15.33
C ALA A 77 -14.24 20.41 14.61
N ARG A 78 -14.60 19.13 14.52
CA ARG A 78 -15.88 18.67 13.94
C ARG A 78 -17.01 18.58 14.96
N GLY A 79 -16.77 18.86 16.24
CA GLY A 79 -17.79 18.70 17.30
C GLY A 79 -18.14 17.24 17.56
N ALA A 80 -17.19 16.33 17.38
CA ALA A 80 -17.30 14.91 17.68
C ALA A 80 -16.56 14.56 18.98
N SER A 81 -16.71 13.32 19.45
CA SER A 81 -16.03 12.79 20.64
C SER A 81 -15.04 11.70 20.25
N LEU A 82 -13.99 11.51 21.06
CA LEU A 82 -12.96 10.51 20.81
C LEU A 82 -12.80 9.59 22.03
N SER A 83 -12.79 8.29 21.78
CA SER A 83 -12.18 7.28 22.64
C SER A 83 -10.91 6.75 21.99
N LEU A 84 -9.90 6.42 22.78
CA LEU A 84 -8.68 5.79 22.30
C LEU A 84 -8.42 4.51 23.08
N TYR A 85 -8.05 3.47 22.34
CA TYR A 85 -7.53 2.22 22.89
C TYR A 85 -6.16 1.94 22.27
N MET A 86 -5.17 1.65 23.10
CA MET A 86 -3.83 1.24 22.66
C MET A 86 -3.61 -0.22 23.03
N ALA A 87 -3.35 -1.05 22.03
CA ALA A 87 -2.96 -2.43 22.23
C ALA A 87 -1.59 -2.52 22.90
N ALA A 88 -1.36 -3.61 23.65
CA ALA A 88 -0.05 -3.89 24.27
C ALA A 88 1.03 -4.29 23.25
N THR A 89 0.62 -4.68 22.04
CA THR A 89 1.48 -5.16 20.96
C THR A 89 0.91 -4.75 19.61
N THR A 90 1.75 -4.77 18.57
CA THR A 90 1.34 -4.56 17.18
C THR A 90 0.78 -5.82 16.54
N THR A 91 1.16 -7.01 17.04
CA THR A 91 0.75 -8.30 16.49
C THR A 91 -0.53 -8.79 17.18
N LEU A 92 -1.67 -8.48 16.59
CA LEU A 92 -2.99 -8.92 17.08
C LEU A 92 -3.56 -9.98 16.14
N PRO A 93 -3.75 -11.24 16.59
CA PRO A 93 -4.28 -12.30 15.72
C PRO A 93 -5.77 -12.12 15.40
N CYS A 94 -6.52 -11.47 16.28
CA CYS A 94 -7.93 -11.13 16.12
C CYS A 94 -8.27 -9.89 16.96
N VAL A 95 -9.49 -9.37 16.84
CA VAL A 95 -9.98 -8.30 17.73
C VAL A 95 -10.18 -8.86 19.14
N PRO A 96 -9.53 -8.31 20.18
CA PRO A 96 -9.73 -8.77 21.55
C PRO A 96 -11.18 -8.58 22.01
N GLU A 97 -11.75 -9.58 22.69
CA GLU A 97 -13.15 -9.57 23.12
C GLU A 97 -13.48 -8.38 24.01
N GLU A 98 -12.56 -7.97 24.88
CA GLU A 98 -12.70 -6.83 25.79
C GLU A 98 -12.79 -5.48 25.06
N VAL A 99 -12.35 -5.40 23.80
CA VAL A 99 -12.39 -4.18 22.98
C VAL A 99 -13.66 -4.09 22.15
N GLN A 100 -14.34 -5.22 21.88
CA GLN A 100 -15.56 -5.25 21.08
C GLN A 100 -16.66 -4.29 21.57
N PRO A 101 -16.92 -4.12 22.89
CA PRO A 101 -17.89 -3.14 23.36
C PRO A 101 -17.55 -1.69 22.99
N LEU A 102 -16.25 -1.34 22.96
CA LEU A 102 -15.80 0.00 22.54
C LEU A 102 -16.06 0.21 21.06
N ILE A 103 -15.71 -0.79 20.23
CA ILE A 103 -15.94 -0.74 18.79
C ILE A 103 -17.44 -0.64 18.50
N LYS A 104 -18.28 -1.44 19.16
CA LYS A 104 -19.74 -1.41 18.94
C LYS A 104 -20.38 -0.06 19.25
N LYS A 105 -19.81 0.73 20.16
CA LYS A 105 -20.31 2.05 20.55
C LYS A 105 -19.90 3.17 19.58
N ALA A 106 -18.86 2.95 18.77
CA ALA A 106 -18.34 3.96 17.86
C ALA A 106 -19.20 4.11 16.60
N ASP A 107 -19.27 5.32 16.06
CA ASP A 107 -19.85 5.58 14.72
C ASP A 107 -18.75 5.51 13.65
N PHE A 108 -17.53 5.90 14.04
CA PHE A 108 -16.37 6.03 13.17
C PHE A 108 -15.13 5.42 13.83
N VAL A 109 -14.40 4.57 13.11
CA VAL A 109 -13.20 3.90 13.63
C VAL A 109 -11.98 4.27 12.80
N VAL A 110 -10.91 4.67 13.48
CA VAL A 110 -9.57 4.81 12.91
C VAL A 110 -8.69 3.70 13.48
N SER A 111 -8.03 2.91 12.63
CA SER A 111 -7.28 1.75 13.10
C SER A 111 -5.90 1.62 12.48
N THR A 112 -4.91 1.32 13.32
CA THR A 112 -3.58 0.85 12.88
C THR A 112 -3.50 -0.67 12.76
N TRP A 113 -4.49 -1.42 13.26
CA TRP A 113 -4.41 -2.86 13.46
C TRP A 113 -4.58 -3.63 12.16
N PHE A 114 -3.69 -4.58 11.91
CA PHE A 114 -3.78 -5.44 10.74
C PHE A 114 -5.04 -6.33 10.77
N CYS A 115 -5.34 -6.96 11.92
CA CYS A 115 -6.52 -7.82 12.07
C CYS A 115 -7.85 -7.11 11.79
N SER A 116 -7.89 -5.77 11.80
CA SER A 116 -9.12 -5.03 11.63
C SER A 116 -9.72 -5.14 10.21
N ILE A 117 -8.94 -5.58 9.22
CA ILE A 117 -9.38 -5.66 7.81
C ILE A 117 -10.46 -6.71 7.64
N GLU A 118 -10.21 -7.93 8.12
CA GLU A 118 -11.01 -9.12 7.80
C GLU A 118 -11.68 -9.76 9.01
N ASP A 119 -11.42 -9.25 10.23
CA ASP A 119 -12.07 -9.75 11.43
C ASP A 119 -13.60 -9.76 11.28
N PRO A 120 -14.27 -10.92 11.48
CA PRO A 120 -15.70 -11.07 11.24
C PRO A 120 -16.56 -10.07 12.02
N PHE A 121 -16.15 -9.71 13.25
CA PHE A 121 -16.87 -8.74 14.06
C PHE A 121 -16.80 -7.34 13.42
N ASN A 122 -15.62 -6.91 12.98
CA ASN A 122 -15.45 -5.60 12.32
C ASN A 122 -16.13 -5.56 10.94
N VAL A 123 -16.13 -6.68 10.19
CA VAL A 123 -16.90 -6.81 8.95
C VAL A 123 -18.40 -6.62 9.23
N ALA A 124 -18.92 -7.22 10.30
CA ALA A 124 -20.31 -7.05 10.70
C ALA A 124 -20.63 -5.60 11.09
N MET A 125 -19.75 -4.91 11.81
CA MET A 125 -19.95 -3.50 12.17
C MET A 125 -19.98 -2.59 10.94
N ARG A 126 -19.09 -2.80 9.97
CA ARG A 126 -19.11 -2.08 8.67
C ARG A 126 -20.41 -2.35 7.90
N LYS A 127 -20.87 -3.61 7.84
CA LYS A 127 -22.17 -3.94 7.23
C LYS A 127 -23.35 -3.26 7.93
N ALA A 128 -23.23 -3.00 9.24
CA ALA A 128 -24.22 -2.24 10.01
C ALA A 128 -24.13 -0.70 9.83
N GLY A 129 -23.19 -0.21 9.01
CA GLY A 129 -23.07 1.20 8.65
C GLY A 129 -21.90 1.93 9.31
N GLN A 130 -21.14 1.30 10.21
CA GLN A 130 -19.97 1.92 10.84
C GLN A 130 -18.90 2.27 9.79
N ARG A 131 -18.30 3.46 9.91
CA ARG A 131 -17.33 3.99 8.93
C ARG A 131 -15.90 3.81 9.43
N TRP A 132 -14.98 3.46 8.54
CA TRP A 132 -13.62 3.05 8.92
C TRP A 132 -12.52 3.69 8.06
N VAL A 133 -11.44 4.12 8.72
CA VAL A 133 -10.18 4.51 8.09
C VAL A 133 -9.03 3.67 8.68
N LYS A 134 -8.35 2.92 7.82
CA LYS A 134 -7.09 2.23 8.18
C LYS A 134 -5.91 3.15 7.95
N ILE A 135 -5.04 3.29 8.96
CA ILE A 135 -3.88 4.20 8.93
C ILE A 135 -2.52 3.48 8.98
N THR A 136 -2.44 2.21 8.56
CA THR A 136 -1.17 1.45 8.52
C THR A 136 -0.09 2.11 7.65
N TYR A 137 -0.48 2.93 6.68
CA TYR A 137 0.43 3.69 5.81
C TYR A 137 0.69 5.12 6.32
N PHE A 138 0.08 5.52 7.43
CA PHE A 138 0.17 6.85 8.03
C PHE A 138 0.46 6.75 9.53
N ARG A 139 1.64 6.21 9.84
CA ARG A 139 2.08 5.96 11.22
C ARG A 139 2.91 7.10 11.82
N ASP A 140 3.33 8.05 10.99
CA ASP A 140 4.18 9.19 11.32
C ASP A 140 3.53 10.47 10.76
N LEU A 141 3.37 11.50 11.60
CA LEU A 141 2.74 12.75 11.16
C LEU A 141 3.54 13.45 10.06
N ASP A 142 4.86 13.25 10.01
CA ASP A 142 5.74 13.89 9.03
C ASP A 142 5.47 13.38 7.60
N LEU A 143 4.73 12.28 7.45
CA LEU A 143 4.21 11.83 6.16
C LEU A 143 3.29 12.86 5.48
N LEU A 144 2.70 13.81 6.21
CA LEU A 144 1.94 14.93 5.62
C LEU A 144 2.83 15.87 4.78
N MET A 145 4.15 15.83 4.97
CA MET A 145 5.11 16.63 4.20
C MET A 145 5.51 15.98 2.87
N THR A 146 4.99 14.78 2.58
CA THR A 146 5.37 14.01 1.40
C THR A 146 4.52 14.34 0.17
N PRO A 147 5.06 14.18 -1.05
CA PRO A 147 4.29 14.35 -2.29
C PRO A 147 3.01 13.51 -2.37
N GLN A 148 3.04 12.26 -1.88
CA GLN A 148 1.87 11.37 -1.90
C GLN A 148 0.72 11.83 -1.00
N ALA A 149 1.00 12.53 0.11
CA ALA A 149 -0.04 13.02 1.00
C ALA A 149 -0.88 14.15 0.38
N ARG A 150 -0.28 14.90 -0.55
CA ARG A 150 -0.92 16.03 -1.26
C ARG A 150 -1.36 15.70 -2.68
N PHE A 151 -1.21 14.46 -3.14
CA PHE A 151 -1.73 14.05 -4.44
C PHE A 151 -3.27 14.11 -4.44
N PRO A 152 -3.94 14.67 -5.47
CA PRO A 152 -5.40 14.80 -5.47
C PRO A 152 -6.10 13.46 -5.26
N ILE A 153 -6.81 13.35 -4.14
CA ILE A 153 -7.40 12.09 -3.67
C ILE A 153 -8.51 11.58 -4.60
N GLU A 154 -9.28 12.49 -5.21
CA GLU A 154 -10.32 12.17 -6.18
C GLU A 154 -9.73 11.55 -7.46
N LEU A 155 -8.49 11.93 -7.81
CA LEU A 155 -7.79 11.42 -8.98
C LEU A 155 -7.32 9.97 -8.76
N VAL A 156 -6.93 9.58 -7.55
CA VAL A 156 -6.67 8.17 -7.19
C VAL A 156 -7.89 7.30 -7.52
N GLY A 157 -9.09 7.78 -7.15
CA GLY A 157 -10.35 7.11 -7.47
C GLY A 157 -10.62 6.99 -8.97
N GLU A 158 -10.25 7.98 -9.77
CA GLU A 158 -10.43 7.91 -11.23
C GLU A 158 -9.43 6.97 -11.89
N ILE A 159 -8.17 6.95 -11.43
CA ILE A 159 -7.17 5.99 -11.92
C ILE A 159 -7.66 4.56 -11.64
N LEU A 160 -8.20 4.29 -10.45
CA LEU A 160 -8.78 2.98 -10.10
C LEU A 160 -9.92 2.57 -11.05
N ARG A 161 -10.87 3.47 -11.32
CA ARG A 161 -11.98 3.21 -12.26
C ARG A 161 -11.47 3.01 -13.68
N ALA A 162 -10.50 3.80 -14.13
CA ALA A 162 -9.87 3.64 -15.43
C ALA A 162 -9.16 2.28 -15.57
N THR A 163 -8.47 1.83 -14.52
CA THR A 163 -7.86 0.49 -14.49
C THR A 163 -8.90 -0.62 -14.55
N GLU A 164 -9.99 -0.53 -13.78
CA GLU A 164 -11.08 -1.53 -13.80
C GLU A 164 -11.75 -1.63 -15.19
N LYS A 165 -11.84 -0.52 -15.93
CA LYS A 165 -12.38 -0.48 -17.31
C LYS A 165 -11.55 -1.30 -18.31
N LEU A 166 -10.23 -1.45 -18.08
CA LEU A 166 -9.35 -2.24 -18.95
C LEU A 166 -9.57 -3.75 -18.79
N ILE A 167 -10.22 -4.18 -17.71
CA ILE A 167 -10.34 -5.60 -17.35
C ILE A 167 -11.63 -6.18 -17.96
N PRO A 168 -11.56 -7.28 -18.74
CA PRO A 168 -12.73 -7.87 -19.39
C PRO A 168 -13.88 -8.17 -18.40
N LYS A 169 -15.12 -7.84 -18.77
CA LYS A 169 -16.30 -8.02 -17.89
C LYS A 169 -17.16 -9.24 -18.23
N ASP A 170 -17.27 -9.56 -19.52
CA ASP A 170 -18.30 -10.49 -20.02
C ASP A 170 -17.75 -11.81 -20.56
N ARG A 171 -16.48 -12.11 -20.27
CA ARG A 171 -15.81 -13.33 -20.69
C ARG A 171 -14.73 -13.72 -19.69
N ASP A 172 -14.39 -15.00 -19.72
CA ASP A 172 -13.21 -15.52 -19.05
C ASP A 172 -11.94 -14.98 -19.73
N PHE A 173 -10.87 -14.85 -18.96
CA PHE A 173 -9.57 -14.42 -19.45
C PHE A 173 -8.46 -14.97 -18.56
N GLU A 174 -7.22 -14.89 -19.03
CA GLU A 174 -6.05 -15.15 -18.20
C GLU A 174 -5.43 -13.82 -17.80
N LEU A 175 -5.13 -13.67 -16.51
CA LEU A 175 -4.29 -12.59 -16.02
C LEU A 175 -2.83 -13.07 -16.05
N HIS A 176 -2.01 -12.41 -16.85
CA HIS A 176 -0.64 -12.79 -17.14
C HIS A 176 0.34 -11.71 -16.66
N PHE A 177 1.29 -12.11 -15.82
CA PHE A 177 2.39 -11.28 -15.33
C PHE A 177 3.69 -11.74 -15.99
N SER A 178 4.42 -10.81 -16.62
CA SER A 178 5.70 -11.12 -17.26
C SER A 178 6.71 -9.98 -17.17
N ASP A 179 8.00 -10.30 -17.25
CA ASP A 179 9.07 -9.30 -17.34
C ASP A 179 10.30 -9.85 -18.10
N ASP A 180 11.27 -8.98 -18.39
CA ASP A 180 12.51 -9.34 -19.10
C ASP A 180 13.45 -10.23 -18.25
N ARG A 181 13.21 -10.35 -16.93
CA ARG A 181 13.90 -11.33 -16.08
C ARG A 181 13.30 -12.72 -16.26
N GLY A 182 12.19 -12.89 -16.97
CA GLY A 182 11.56 -14.18 -17.20
C GLY A 182 10.54 -14.55 -16.14
N THR A 183 10.03 -13.58 -15.38
CA THR A 183 8.75 -13.77 -14.70
C THR A 183 7.72 -14.19 -15.75
N ASP A 184 6.94 -15.23 -15.44
CA ASP A 184 5.83 -15.72 -16.25
C ASP A 184 4.86 -16.41 -15.29
N LEU A 185 3.92 -15.65 -14.74
CA LEU A 185 2.88 -16.12 -13.82
C LEU A 185 1.51 -15.93 -14.43
N ARG A 186 0.68 -16.98 -14.40
CA ARG A 186 -0.64 -16.99 -15.02
C ARG A 186 -1.71 -17.33 -13.99
N ILE A 187 -2.78 -16.54 -13.99
CA ILE A 187 -3.95 -16.71 -13.12
C ILE A 187 -5.18 -16.82 -14.02
N PRO A 188 -5.86 -17.98 -14.07
CA PRO A 188 -7.12 -18.08 -14.79
C PRO A 188 -8.21 -17.26 -14.07
N TYR A 189 -9.01 -16.54 -14.85
CA TYR A 189 -10.06 -15.65 -14.34
C TYR A 189 -11.39 -15.99 -15.00
N THR A 190 -12.38 -16.39 -14.21
CA THR A 190 -13.75 -16.54 -14.70
C THR A 190 -14.51 -15.21 -14.62
N LYS A 191 -15.59 -15.11 -15.39
CA LYS A 191 -16.54 -13.98 -15.26
C LYS A 191 -17.02 -13.76 -13.82
N GLU A 192 -17.32 -14.83 -13.10
CA GLU A 192 -17.82 -14.77 -11.71
C GLU A 192 -16.74 -14.29 -10.74
N MET A 193 -15.51 -14.79 -10.89
CA MET A 193 -14.36 -14.29 -10.12
C MET A 193 -14.21 -12.78 -10.32
N ARG A 194 -14.34 -12.30 -11.56
CA ARG A 194 -14.22 -10.87 -11.89
C ARG A 194 -15.32 -10.07 -11.21
N ILE A 195 -16.56 -10.54 -11.24
CA ILE A 195 -17.66 -9.86 -10.53
C ILE A 195 -17.35 -9.78 -9.03
N ALA A 196 -16.89 -10.86 -8.41
CA ALA A 196 -16.56 -10.87 -6.99
C ALA A 196 -15.44 -9.86 -6.67
N MET A 197 -14.32 -9.94 -7.39
CA MET A 197 -13.13 -9.11 -7.16
C MET A 197 -13.43 -7.60 -7.26
N PHE A 198 -14.10 -7.17 -8.33
CA PHE A 198 -14.27 -5.74 -8.64
C PHE A 198 -15.52 -5.12 -8.00
N SER A 199 -16.28 -5.87 -7.21
CA SER A 199 -17.46 -5.36 -6.49
C SER A 199 -17.12 -4.51 -5.26
N GLY A 200 -15.90 -4.66 -4.71
CA GLY A 200 -15.47 -4.03 -3.47
C GLY A 200 -15.25 -2.51 -3.57
N ASN A 201 -15.37 -1.81 -2.43
CA ASN A 201 -15.22 -0.35 -2.32
C ASN A 201 -13.89 0.17 -2.89
N ARG A 202 -12.81 -0.60 -2.75
CA ARG A 202 -11.47 -0.23 -3.23
C ARG A 202 -11.45 -0.08 -4.75
N TRP A 203 -12.12 -0.96 -5.50
CA TRP A 203 -12.23 -0.86 -6.97
C TRP A 203 -13.24 0.19 -7.44
N ARG A 204 -14.24 0.55 -6.61
CA ARG A 204 -15.17 1.65 -6.91
C ARG A 204 -14.51 3.04 -6.91
N GLY A 205 -13.23 3.14 -6.51
CA GLY A 205 -12.51 4.40 -6.38
C GLY A 205 -13.05 5.27 -5.24
N LYS A 206 -13.58 4.64 -4.18
CA LYS A 206 -14.06 5.32 -2.98
C LYS A 206 -12.87 5.58 -2.06
N MET A 207 -12.50 6.86 -1.97
CA MET A 207 -11.33 7.31 -1.22
C MET A 207 -11.68 8.07 0.07
N PHE A 208 -12.97 8.33 0.29
CA PHE A 208 -13.48 9.02 1.47
C PHE A 208 -14.24 8.06 2.36
N ALA A 209 -14.11 8.25 3.66
CA ALA A 209 -14.88 7.51 4.63
C ALA A 209 -16.28 8.12 4.81
N ASP A 210 -16.93 8.65 3.77
CA ASP A 210 -18.11 9.54 3.86
C ASP A 210 -19.47 8.84 3.66
N GLU A 211 -19.50 7.53 3.49
CA GLU A 211 -20.71 6.71 3.32
C GLU A 211 -20.86 5.68 4.45
N PRO A 212 -22.08 5.31 4.86
CA PRO A 212 -22.27 4.20 5.81
C PRO A 212 -21.58 2.91 5.33
N GLY A 213 -20.83 2.26 6.22
CA GLY A 213 -20.13 1.00 5.94
C GLY A 213 -18.86 1.12 5.09
N CYS A 214 -18.40 2.34 4.82
CA CYS A 214 -17.15 2.56 4.10
C CYS A 214 -15.93 2.03 4.90
N TYR A 215 -14.92 1.63 4.14
CA TYR A 215 -13.61 1.22 4.62
C TYR A 215 -12.58 1.72 3.62
N VAL A 216 -11.73 2.65 4.05
CA VAL A 216 -10.72 3.28 3.20
C VAL A 216 -9.36 3.29 3.90
N HIS A 217 -8.29 3.47 3.13
CA HIS A 217 -6.92 3.57 3.65
C HIS A 217 -6.43 5.01 3.58
N TYR A 218 -5.67 5.41 4.60
CA TYR A 218 -4.89 6.64 4.59
C TYR A 218 -3.44 6.33 5.02
N LEU A 219 -2.39 6.79 4.34
CA LEU A 219 -2.34 7.50 3.07
C LEU A 219 -2.95 6.70 1.90
N PRO A 220 -3.44 7.37 0.84
CA PRO A 220 -4.10 6.73 -0.29
C PRO A 220 -3.10 6.12 -1.29
N THR A 221 -2.09 5.42 -0.80
CA THR A 221 -1.01 4.85 -1.61
C THR A 221 -1.30 3.39 -1.96
N HIS A 222 -1.84 2.63 -1.00
CA HIS A 222 -2.15 1.21 -1.18
C HIS A 222 -3.47 1.01 -1.91
N GLY A 223 -3.40 0.43 -3.11
CA GLY A 223 -4.54 0.06 -3.93
C GLY A 223 -4.96 -1.39 -3.79
N PRO A 224 -6.07 -1.77 -4.45
CA PRO A 224 -6.49 -3.16 -4.52
C PRO A 224 -5.54 -4.01 -5.37
N ASN A 225 -5.63 -5.33 -5.16
CA ASN A 225 -4.85 -6.32 -5.90
C ASN A 225 -5.53 -6.66 -7.22
N PHE A 226 -4.79 -7.01 -8.27
CA PHE A 226 -5.42 -7.50 -9.51
C PHE A 226 -6.09 -8.87 -9.32
N TRP A 227 -5.58 -9.65 -8.38
CA TRP A 227 -6.20 -10.87 -7.88
C TRP A 227 -5.95 -10.99 -6.38
N ASP A 228 -6.96 -11.40 -5.61
CA ASP A 228 -6.82 -11.84 -4.22
C ASP A 228 -7.90 -12.87 -3.88
N SER A 229 -7.92 -13.35 -2.63
CA SER A 229 -8.87 -14.35 -2.14
C SER A 229 -10.35 -13.98 -2.37
N THR A 230 -10.69 -12.70 -2.51
CA THR A 230 -12.06 -12.22 -2.81
C THR A 230 -12.55 -12.73 -4.16
N ALA A 231 -11.67 -12.93 -5.14
CA ALA A 231 -12.03 -13.55 -6.42
C ALA A 231 -12.67 -14.94 -6.22
N MET A 232 -12.30 -15.63 -5.12
CA MET A 232 -12.85 -16.91 -4.69
C MET A 232 -13.84 -16.78 -3.53
N LYS A 233 -14.42 -15.60 -3.33
CA LYS A 233 -15.33 -15.29 -2.20
C LYS A 233 -14.71 -15.60 -0.83
N SER A 234 -13.39 -15.47 -0.73
CA SER A 234 -12.59 -15.76 0.46
C SER A 234 -12.74 -17.20 0.97
N ASP A 235 -13.04 -18.16 0.09
CA ASP A 235 -13.03 -19.58 0.44
C ASP A 235 -11.57 -20.08 0.62
N PRO A 236 -11.15 -20.46 1.85
CA PRO A 236 -9.79 -20.90 2.10
C PRO A 236 -9.43 -22.21 1.37
N ASN A 237 -10.43 -23.02 1.00
CA ASN A 237 -10.26 -24.31 0.33
C ASN A 237 -10.36 -24.22 -1.20
N ALA A 238 -10.65 -23.02 -1.73
CA ALA A 238 -10.73 -22.81 -3.17
C ALA A 238 -9.43 -23.23 -3.87
N GLN A 239 -9.58 -24.10 -4.86
CA GLN A 239 -8.48 -24.52 -5.73
C GLN A 239 -8.48 -23.65 -6.98
N ILE A 240 -7.31 -23.14 -7.33
CA ILE A 240 -7.08 -22.35 -8.54
C ILE A 240 -5.72 -22.71 -9.11
N ASP A 241 -5.67 -22.89 -10.43
CA ASP A 241 -4.47 -23.30 -11.16
C ASP A 241 -3.56 -22.08 -11.45
N ILE A 242 -3.13 -21.40 -10.39
CA ILE A 242 -2.08 -20.37 -10.49
C ILE A 242 -0.75 -21.08 -10.69
N ASN A 243 -0.14 -20.90 -11.85
CA ASN A 243 1.09 -21.58 -12.25
C ASN A 243 2.07 -20.59 -12.86
N GLY A 244 3.36 -20.84 -12.65
CA GLY A 244 4.42 -20.05 -13.27
C GLY A 244 5.58 -19.75 -12.34
N VAL A 245 6.32 -18.70 -12.65
CA VAL A 245 7.50 -18.28 -11.90
C VAL A 245 7.51 -16.77 -11.71
N LEU A 246 7.87 -16.33 -10.50
CA LEU A 246 8.19 -14.94 -10.20
C LEU A 246 9.70 -14.80 -9.99
N TYR A 247 10.28 -13.72 -10.51
CA TYR A 247 11.64 -13.29 -10.17
C TYR A 247 11.58 -11.98 -9.38
N PRO A 248 11.26 -12.04 -8.07
CA PRO A 248 11.15 -10.84 -7.24
C PRO A 248 12.46 -10.05 -7.22
N GLN A 249 12.34 -8.73 -7.23
CA GLN A 249 13.48 -7.81 -7.07
C GLN A 249 13.71 -7.46 -5.61
N TRP A 250 12.68 -7.55 -4.77
CA TRP A 250 12.77 -7.27 -3.34
C TRP A 250 11.63 -7.99 -2.60
N ALA A 251 11.67 -7.96 -1.27
CA ALA A 251 10.67 -8.55 -0.39
C ALA A 251 10.71 -7.85 0.98
N ILE A 252 9.57 -7.80 1.67
CA ILE A 252 9.48 -7.30 3.05
C ILE A 252 10.50 -8.02 3.96
N GLY A 253 11.11 -7.28 4.88
CA GLY A 253 12.10 -7.79 5.83
C GLY A 253 13.54 -7.82 5.30
N PHE A 254 13.75 -7.51 4.02
CA PHE A 254 15.09 -7.35 3.45
C PHE A 254 15.45 -5.87 3.37
N SER A 255 16.68 -5.52 3.74
CA SER A 255 17.12 -4.11 3.80
C SER A 255 17.38 -3.47 2.44
N ARG A 256 17.50 -4.27 1.38
CA ARG A 256 17.80 -3.83 0.02
C ARG A 256 17.24 -4.82 -1.02
N PRO A 257 17.06 -4.40 -2.28
CA PRO A 257 16.77 -5.30 -3.39
C PRO A 257 17.78 -6.44 -3.52
N PHE A 258 17.32 -7.57 -4.04
CA PHE A 258 18.14 -8.75 -4.28
C PHE A 258 19.16 -8.48 -5.38
N LEU A 259 20.41 -8.90 -5.14
CA LEU A 259 21.45 -8.87 -6.16
C LEU A 259 21.36 -10.08 -7.10
N GLU A 260 21.02 -11.24 -6.53
CA GLU A 260 20.80 -12.45 -7.30
C GLU A 260 19.39 -12.44 -7.89
N LYS A 261 19.28 -13.00 -9.10
CA LYS A 261 18.00 -13.35 -9.72
C LYS A 261 17.45 -14.64 -9.09
N ILE A 262 16.62 -14.49 -8.05
CA ILE A 262 16.00 -15.59 -7.31
C ILE A 262 14.67 -15.96 -7.97
N ALA A 263 14.44 -17.24 -8.29
CA ALA A 263 13.16 -17.69 -8.86
C ALA A 263 12.25 -18.29 -7.78
N VAL A 264 10.97 -17.94 -7.78
CA VAL A 264 9.92 -18.54 -6.95
C VAL A 264 8.88 -19.19 -7.86
N VAL A 265 8.80 -20.51 -7.84
CA VAL A 265 7.96 -21.30 -8.75
C VAL A 265 6.65 -21.68 -8.09
N PHE A 266 5.54 -21.37 -8.75
CA PHE A 266 4.18 -21.67 -8.31
C PHE A 266 3.58 -22.82 -9.13
N LYS A 267 2.92 -23.74 -8.44
CA LYS A 267 2.07 -24.78 -9.05
C LYS A 267 0.78 -24.90 -8.27
N LYS A 268 -0.35 -24.73 -8.96
CA LYS A 268 -1.69 -24.75 -8.34
C LYS A 268 -1.79 -23.87 -7.10
N ASN A 269 -1.33 -22.62 -7.19
CA ASN A 269 -1.27 -21.62 -6.10
C ASN A 269 -0.26 -21.87 -4.95
N LEU A 270 0.51 -22.96 -4.98
CA LEU A 270 1.53 -23.26 -3.98
C LEU A 270 2.93 -22.96 -4.50
N VAL A 271 3.80 -22.45 -3.63
CA VAL A 271 5.23 -22.36 -3.90
C VAL A 271 5.83 -23.76 -3.81
N VAL A 272 6.32 -24.28 -4.94
CA VAL A 272 6.91 -25.62 -5.04
C VAL A 272 8.43 -25.61 -5.12
N GLU A 273 9.03 -24.48 -5.50
CA GLU A 273 10.47 -24.35 -5.63
C GLU A 273 10.92 -22.90 -5.43
N VAL A 274 12.09 -22.73 -4.80
CA VAL A 274 12.81 -21.44 -4.76
C VAL A 274 14.26 -21.68 -5.17
N THR A 275 14.71 -21.07 -6.26
CA THR A 275 16.06 -21.27 -6.84
C THR A 275 16.96 -20.06 -6.60
N GLY A 276 18.27 -20.32 -6.51
CA GLY A 276 19.30 -19.33 -6.19
C GLY A 276 20.27 -19.83 -5.11
N GLU A 277 21.47 -19.30 -5.09
CA GLU A 277 22.59 -19.72 -4.24
C GLU A 277 22.94 -18.71 -3.14
N SER A 278 22.49 -17.47 -3.26
CA SER A 278 22.74 -16.43 -2.27
C SER A 278 22.08 -16.72 -0.93
N GLU A 279 22.56 -16.02 0.10
CA GLU A 279 21.95 -16.06 1.43
C GLU A 279 20.48 -15.60 1.39
N ASP A 280 20.17 -14.59 0.57
CA ASP A 280 18.79 -14.12 0.37
C ASP A 280 17.91 -15.22 -0.23
N ALA A 281 18.42 -15.97 -1.22
CA ALA A 281 17.72 -17.11 -1.80
C ALA A 281 17.48 -18.24 -0.79
N ARG A 282 18.47 -18.49 0.08
CA ARG A 282 18.35 -19.48 1.17
C ARG A 282 17.26 -19.09 2.16
N ILE A 283 17.20 -17.81 2.55
CA ILE A 283 16.17 -17.29 3.46
C ILE A 283 14.80 -17.38 2.80
N LEU A 284 14.65 -16.88 1.57
CA LEU A 284 13.38 -16.97 0.83
C LEU A 284 12.90 -18.42 0.68
N ARG A 285 13.80 -19.36 0.39
CA ARG A 285 13.47 -20.79 0.31
C ARG A 285 12.94 -21.35 1.63
N GLU A 286 13.56 -20.99 2.75
CA GLU A 286 13.11 -21.42 4.08
C GLU A 286 11.72 -20.89 4.42
N MET A 287 11.42 -19.65 4.02
CA MET A 287 10.14 -19.01 4.30
C MET A 287 9.02 -19.52 3.37
N LEU A 288 9.26 -19.52 2.06
CA LEU A 288 8.21 -19.59 1.04
C LEU A 288 7.82 -21.02 0.66
N LEU A 289 8.71 -22.01 0.76
CA LEU A 289 8.41 -23.36 0.29
C LEU A 289 7.15 -23.93 0.98
N GLY A 290 6.19 -24.39 0.17
CA GLY A 290 4.89 -24.87 0.62
C GLY A 290 3.88 -23.77 0.99
N GLY A 291 4.28 -22.50 0.92
CA GLY A 291 3.39 -21.35 1.09
C GLY A 291 2.39 -21.22 -0.06
N LYS A 292 1.31 -20.48 0.19
CA LYS A 292 0.18 -20.28 -0.74
C LYS A 292 0.14 -18.82 -1.15
N ILE A 293 0.08 -18.55 -2.46
CA ILE A 293 -0.20 -17.18 -2.92
C ILE A 293 -1.65 -16.80 -2.58
N ILE A 294 -1.82 -15.67 -1.90
CA ILE A 294 -3.13 -15.14 -1.53
C ILE A 294 -3.42 -13.80 -2.19
N GLU A 295 -2.38 -13.12 -2.70
CA GLU A 295 -2.48 -11.83 -3.35
C GLU A 295 -1.58 -11.82 -4.60
N GLY A 296 -2.17 -11.49 -5.75
CA GLY A 296 -1.53 -11.47 -7.05
C GLY A 296 -1.56 -10.07 -7.65
N GLY A 297 -0.40 -9.43 -7.72
CA GLY A 297 -0.27 -8.11 -8.33
C GLY A 297 -0.96 -7.01 -7.55
N GLY A 298 -0.75 -6.94 -6.24
CA GLY A 298 -1.07 -5.76 -5.45
C GLY A 298 -0.37 -4.52 -5.98
N CYS A 299 -1.09 -3.43 -6.16
CA CYS A 299 -0.60 -2.24 -6.86
C CYS A 299 -1.04 -0.96 -6.14
N GLY A 300 -0.21 0.08 -6.17
CA GLY A 300 -0.61 1.42 -5.77
C GLY A 300 -1.24 2.24 -6.89
N PHE A 301 -1.94 3.32 -6.54
CA PHE A 301 -2.64 4.19 -7.51
C PHE A 301 -2.36 5.68 -7.29
N ASN A 302 -1.33 5.98 -6.49
CA ASN A 302 -0.85 7.33 -6.23
C ASN A 302 0.52 7.53 -6.91
N PRO A 303 0.60 8.22 -8.07
CA PRO A 303 1.84 8.45 -8.81
C PRO A 303 2.95 9.14 -8.02
N LYS A 304 2.64 9.74 -6.87
CA LYS A 304 3.62 10.40 -6.01
C LYS A 304 4.14 9.49 -4.90
N ALA A 305 3.64 8.26 -4.79
CA ALA A 305 4.17 7.28 -3.86
C ALA A 305 5.56 6.80 -4.32
N PRO A 306 6.52 6.60 -3.41
CA PRO A 306 7.85 6.12 -3.77
C PRO A 306 7.80 4.76 -4.46
N ARG A 307 8.45 4.63 -5.62
CA ARG A 307 8.55 3.36 -6.35
C ARG A 307 9.41 2.34 -5.65
N TYR A 308 10.57 2.74 -5.13
CA TYR A 308 11.54 1.85 -4.50
C TYR A 308 11.39 1.84 -2.99
N SER A 309 10.19 1.49 -2.51
CA SER A 309 9.89 1.25 -1.10
C SER A 309 9.39 -0.17 -0.90
N VAL A 310 9.67 -0.73 0.29
CA VAL A 310 9.27 -2.09 0.64
C VAL A 310 8.18 -2.13 1.71
N TYR A 311 8.14 -1.20 2.67
CA TYR A 311 7.23 -1.23 3.83
C TYR A 311 6.01 -0.29 3.64
N PRO A 312 4.82 -0.59 4.22
CA PRO A 312 4.48 -1.77 5.03
C PRO A 312 4.08 -3.04 4.27
N ALA A 313 3.61 -2.91 3.03
CA ALA A 313 3.23 -4.04 2.17
C ALA A 313 3.65 -3.77 0.71
N GLY A 314 4.95 -3.87 0.45
CA GLY A 314 5.53 -3.65 -0.86
C GLY A 314 5.57 -2.21 -1.36
N SER A 315 5.89 -2.08 -2.65
CA SER A 315 5.84 -0.80 -3.35
C SER A 315 4.39 -0.41 -3.63
N ASN A 316 4.08 0.84 -3.33
CA ASN A 316 2.74 1.41 -3.49
C ASN A 316 2.71 2.50 -4.57
N SER A 317 3.66 2.44 -5.50
CA SER A 317 3.66 3.24 -6.73
C SER A 317 2.84 2.54 -7.82
N PRO A 318 2.12 3.30 -8.67
CA PRO A 318 1.48 2.76 -9.86
C PRO A 318 2.40 1.88 -10.71
N GLY A 319 1.93 0.67 -11.00
CA GLY A 319 2.59 -0.32 -11.84
C GLY A 319 3.78 -1.05 -11.21
N ALA A 320 4.21 -0.68 -10.00
CA ALA A 320 4.99 -1.56 -9.15
C ALA A 320 4.03 -2.53 -8.44
N LEU A 321 4.41 -3.81 -8.39
CA LEU A 321 3.55 -4.90 -7.96
C LEU A 321 4.11 -5.57 -6.72
N HIS A 322 3.22 -6.01 -5.83
CA HIS A 322 3.54 -6.98 -4.80
C HIS A 322 2.69 -8.25 -4.93
N PHE A 323 3.21 -9.34 -4.38
CA PHE A 323 2.59 -10.66 -4.36
C PHE A 323 2.68 -11.22 -2.94
N GLY A 324 1.55 -11.29 -2.27
CA GLY A 324 1.42 -11.79 -0.91
C GLY A 324 1.35 -13.32 -0.90
N VAL A 325 2.27 -13.93 -0.16
CA VAL A 325 2.32 -15.38 0.06
C VAL A 325 2.13 -15.66 1.55
N ASP A 326 1.09 -16.44 1.86
CA ASP A 326 0.94 -17.02 3.18
C ASP A 326 1.90 -18.19 3.34
N LEU A 327 2.77 -18.12 4.33
CA LEU A 327 3.80 -19.11 4.63
C LEU A 327 3.19 -20.34 5.29
N ALA A 328 3.75 -21.51 4.98
CA ALA A 328 3.33 -22.78 5.62
C ALA A 328 3.59 -22.81 7.14
N LYS A 329 4.49 -21.96 7.62
CA LYS A 329 4.83 -21.79 9.04
C LYS A 329 5.37 -20.37 9.28
N PRO A 330 5.34 -19.87 10.52
CA PRO A 330 5.94 -18.59 10.86
C PRO A 330 7.43 -18.51 10.50
N SER A 331 7.87 -17.38 9.94
CA SER A 331 9.27 -17.11 9.61
C SER A 331 10.07 -16.66 10.84
N ASN A 332 11.13 -17.42 11.16
CA ASN A 332 12.10 -17.02 12.18
C ASN A 332 12.93 -15.82 11.77
N TYR A 333 13.18 -15.65 10.47
CA TYR A 333 13.91 -14.50 9.94
C TYR A 333 13.12 -13.21 10.21
N ILE A 334 11.86 -13.15 9.77
CA ILE A 334 10.98 -11.98 9.96
C ILE A 334 10.84 -11.63 11.45
N ARG A 335 10.64 -12.63 12.32
CA ARG A 335 10.59 -12.41 13.77
C ARG A 335 11.85 -11.74 14.34
N ARG A 336 13.02 -11.93 13.72
CA ARG A 336 14.28 -11.33 14.16
C ARG A 336 14.48 -9.92 13.57
N VAL A 337 14.18 -9.75 12.29
CA VAL A 337 14.45 -8.47 11.58
C VAL A 337 13.33 -7.45 11.71
N MET A 338 12.10 -7.90 11.95
CA MET A 338 10.91 -7.08 12.13
C MET A 338 10.04 -7.62 13.29
N PRO A 339 10.55 -7.62 14.53
CA PRO A 339 9.88 -8.25 15.68
C PRO A 339 8.51 -7.67 16.04
N ASN A 340 8.26 -6.42 15.64
CA ASN A 340 6.99 -5.70 15.88
C ASN A 340 6.20 -5.47 14.58
N TRP A 341 6.45 -6.25 13.52
CA TRP A 341 5.66 -6.12 12.31
C TRP A 341 4.18 -6.39 12.60
N GLU A 342 3.32 -5.53 12.07
CA GLU A 342 1.88 -5.57 12.29
C GLU A 342 1.22 -6.80 11.65
N GLU A 343 1.81 -7.28 10.56
CA GLU A 343 1.33 -8.46 9.86
C GLU A 343 1.87 -9.72 10.53
N PRO A 344 1.08 -10.81 10.56
CA PRO A 344 1.54 -12.02 11.20
C PRO A 344 2.78 -12.56 10.46
N PRO A 345 3.74 -13.19 11.17
CA PRO A 345 4.99 -13.69 10.56
C PRO A 345 4.78 -14.87 9.60
N VAL A 346 3.55 -15.09 9.17
CA VAL A 346 3.11 -16.06 8.15
C VAL A 346 2.71 -15.36 6.86
N HIS A 347 2.93 -14.05 6.71
CA HIS A 347 2.69 -13.34 5.45
C HIS A 347 4.02 -12.84 4.87
N GLN A 348 4.18 -12.87 3.55
CA GLN A 348 5.36 -12.36 2.87
C GLN A 348 5.00 -11.74 1.53
N ASP A 349 5.30 -10.45 1.38
CA ASP A 349 5.22 -9.76 0.10
C ASP A 349 6.52 -9.86 -0.70
N LEU A 350 6.36 -10.26 -1.96
CA LEU A 350 7.39 -10.28 -3.00
C LEU A 350 7.13 -9.13 -3.98
N ILE A 351 8.16 -8.40 -4.42
CA ILE A 351 8.00 -7.14 -5.17
C ILE A 351 8.59 -7.25 -6.58
N LEU A 352 7.84 -6.74 -7.56
CA LEU A 352 8.29 -6.48 -8.94
C LEU A 352 8.10 -5.00 -9.28
N PHE A 353 9.11 -4.36 -9.85
CA PHE A 353 9.11 -2.93 -10.20
C PHE A 353 8.82 -2.65 -11.65
N ASP A 354 8.83 -3.61 -12.56
CA ASP A 354 8.82 -3.36 -14.01
C ASP A 354 8.11 -4.47 -14.79
N ALA A 355 7.18 -5.17 -14.15
CA ALA A 355 6.38 -6.20 -14.81
C ALA A 355 5.37 -5.61 -15.81
N THR A 356 5.10 -6.36 -16.86
CA THR A 356 3.94 -6.19 -17.74
C THR A 356 2.81 -7.09 -17.26
N VAL A 357 1.61 -6.53 -17.16
CA VAL A 357 0.39 -7.23 -16.76
C VAL A 357 -0.63 -7.17 -17.88
N LYS A 358 -1.12 -8.33 -18.32
CA LYS A 358 -2.18 -8.44 -19.33
C LYS A 358 -3.40 -9.17 -18.79
N ALA A 359 -4.59 -8.72 -19.14
CA ALA A 359 -5.84 -9.45 -18.96
C ALA A 359 -6.38 -9.89 -20.33
N GLY A 360 -6.11 -11.16 -20.69
CA GLY A 360 -6.20 -11.61 -22.07
C GLY A 360 -5.24 -10.80 -22.95
N GLU A 361 -5.75 -10.20 -24.02
CA GLU A 361 -4.95 -9.39 -24.94
C GLU A 361 -4.74 -7.92 -24.48
N ILE A 362 -5.42 -7.49 -23.41
CA ILE A 362 -5.41 -6.10 -22.96
C ILE A 362 -4.25 -5.89 -21.99
N THR A 363 -3.40 -4.90 -22.26
CA THR A 363 -2.30 -4.53 -21.37
C THR A 363 -2.78 -3.53 -20.31
N ILE A 364 -2.61 -3.88 -19.03
CA ILE A 364 -3.01 -3.07 -17.86
C ILE A 364 -1.80 -2.31 -17.31
N VAL A 365 -0.66 -3.01 -17.23
CA VAL A 365 0.64 -2.44 -16.85
C VAL A 365 1.62 -2.80 -17.96
N ASP A 366 2.38 -1.84 -18.45
CA ASP A 366 3.41 -2.05 -19.46
C ASP A 366 4.78 -1.72 -18.86
N LYS A 367 5.61 -2.75 -18.62
CA LYS A 367 6.96 -2.61 -18.07
C LYS A 367 7.03 -1.73 -16.82
N GLY A 368 6.09 -1.92 -15.90
CA GLY A 368 5.95 -1.14 -14.68
C GLY A 368 5.16 0.17 -14.81
N PHE A 369 4.70 0.56 -16.00
CA PHE A 369 3.86 1.73 -16.19
C PHE A 369 2.38 1.37 -16.17
N LEU A 370 1.60 1.95 -15.25
CA LEU A 370 0.15 1.71 -15.16
C LEU A 370 -0.58 2.44 -16.31
N MET A 371 -1.15 1.68 -17.25
CA MET A 371 -1.74 2.25 -18.47
C MET A 371 -2.91 3.21 -18.21
N ALA A 372 -3.62 3.04 -17.10
CA ALA A 372 -4.71 3.92 -16.69
C ALA A 372 -4.28 5.38 -16.44
N LEU A 373 -2.99 5.63 -16.19
CA LEU A 373 -2.47 7.00 -16.08
C LEU A 373 -2.57 7.78 -17.40
N ARG A 374 -2.74 7.08 -18.53
CA ARG A 374 -2.96 7.68 -19.86
C ARG A 374 -4.42 7.64 -20.31
N ASP A 375 -5.36 7.23 -19.44
CA ASP A 375 -6.78 7.29 -19.77
C ASP A 375 -7.21 8.75 -20.01
N PRO A 376 -7.94 9.06 -21.09
CA PRO A 376 -8.36 10.43 -21.39
C PRO A 376 -9.12 11.11 -20.24
N ASN A 377 -9.94 10.38 -19.47
CA ASN A 377 -10.69 10.96 -18.35
C ASN A 377 -9.76 11.24 -17.16
N VAL A 378 -8.76 10.39 -16.93
CA VAL A 378 -7.73 10.60 -15.90
C VAL A 378 -6.90 11.85 -16.24
N ILE A 379 -6.47 12.00 -17.50
CA ILE A 379 -5.74 13.18 -17.97
C ILE A 379 -6.60 14.44 -17.85
N GLU A 380 -7.86 14.39 -18.29
CA GLU A 380 -8.79 15.52 -18.17
C GLU A 380 -8.98 15.92 -16.70
N GLN A 381 -9.18 14.96 -15.80
CA GLN A 381 -9.33 15.25 -14.38
C GLN A 381 -8.04 15.80 -13.75
N ALA A 382 -6.87 15.26 -14.13
CA ALA A 382 -5.58 15.76 -13.66
C ALA A 382 -5.33 17.21 -14.08
N SER A 383 -5.81 17.62 -15.26
CA SER A 383 -5.64 18.99 -15.78
C SER A 383 -6.29 20.07 -14.89
N ARG A 384 -7.23 19.67 -14.03
CA ARG A 384 -7.88 20.56 -13.05
C ARG A 384 -6.97 20.90 -11.86
N TYR A 385 -5.90 20.13 -11.66
CA TYR A 385 -4.98 20.27 -10.52
C TYR A 385 -3.59 20.77 -10.91
N GLY A 386 -3.26 20.77 -12.20
CA GLY A 386 -1.95 21.19 -12.71
C GLY A 386 -1.66 20.57 -14.07
N ASP A 387 -0.39 20.53 -14.46
CA ASP A 387 0.06 19.80 -15.65
C ASP A 387 -0.14 18.28 -15.46
N PRO A 388 -0.99 17.61 -16.27
CA PRO A 388 -1.19 16.17 -16.16
C PRO A 388 0.08 15.34 -16.28
N VAL A 389 1.03 15.75 -17.13
CA VAL A 389 2.28 14.99 -17.33
C VAL A 389 3.14 15.03 -16.07
N GLU A 390 3.33 16.23 -15.50
CA GLU A 390 4.02 16.38 -14.22
C GLU A 390 3.31 15.60 -13.11
N LEU A 391 1.98 15.67 -13.04
CA LEU A 391 1.20 15.09 -11.96
C LEU A 391 1.17 13.56 -12.01
N LEU A 392 1.00 12.98 -13.19
CA LEU A 392 0.75 11.54 -13.39
C LEU A 392 2.00 10.75 -13.78
N GLU A 393 2.95 11.33 -14.50
CA GLU A 393 4.12 10.61 -15.03
C GLU A 393 5.45 11.08 -14.40
N GLY A 394 5.53 12.30 -13.87
CA GLY A 394 6.79 12.90 -13.40
C GLY A 394 7.50 12.21 -12.23
N PHE A 395 6.90 11.17 -11.62
CA PHE A 395 7.43 10.43 -10.46
C PHE A 395 7.38 8.91 -10.65
N VAL A 396 6.91 8.43 -11.83
CA VAL A 396 6.58 7.02 -12.09
C VAL A 396 7.76 6.24 -12.63
#